data_AF-A0A2T2U0L2-F1
#
_entry.id   AF-A0A2T2U0L2-F1
#
_cell.length_a   1.000
_cell.length_b   1.000
_cell.length_c   1.000
_cell.angle_alpha   90.00
_cell.angle_beta   90.00
_cell.angle_gamma   90.00
#
_symmetry.space_group_name_H-M   'P 1'
#
loop_
_entity.id
_entity.type
_entity.pdbx_description
1 polymer ?
#
loop_
_entity_poly.entity_id
_entity_poly.type
_entity_poly.pdbx_seq_one_letter_code
_entity_poly.pdbx_strand_id
1 'polypeptide(L)' 'MPTKPLRIGVLTGGGDCPGINAALRAVTKSLTLKHNAEVIGFLDG' A
#
# COMPACT_ATOMS: atom_id res chain seq x y z
N MET A 1 -10.92 24.19 2.95
CA MET A 1 -10.86 23.23 1.83
C MET A 1 -10.49 21.88 2.41
N PRO A 2 -11.17 20.77 2.10
CA PRO A 2 -10.72 19.45 2.57
C PRO A 2 -9.32 19.18 2.01
N THR A 3 -8.41 18.73 2.85
CA THR A 3 -7.07 18.33 2.42
C THR A 3 -7.18 17.08 1.56
N LYS A 4 -6.52 17.09 0.40
CA LYS A 4 -6.54 15.95 -0.51
C LYS A 4 -5.92 14.73 0.20
N PRO A 5 -6.52 13.53 0.11
CA PRO A 5 -5.95 12.33 0.73
C PRO A 5 -4.56 12.04 0.15
N LEU A 6 -3.67 11.51 0.99
CA LEU A 6 -2.33 11.10 0.58
C LEU A 6 -2.46 9.92 -0.39
N ARG A 7 -1.89 10.00 -1.59
CA ARG A 7 -1.97 8.93 -2.59
C ARG A 7 -0.64 8.18 -2.65
N ILE A 8 -0.68 6.86 -2.49
CA ILE A 8 0.52 6.01 -2.41
C ILE A 8 0.37 4.84 -3.36
N GLY A 9 1.39 4.66 -4.21
CA GLY A 9 1.56 3.49 -5.06
C GLY A 9 2.36 2.39 -4.35
N VAL A 10 1.93 1.13 -4.45
CA VAL A 10 2.65 -0.01 -3.89
C VAL A 10 2.80 -1.10 -4.95
N LEU A 11 4.01 -1.62 -5.09
CA LEU A 11 4.36 -2.73 -5.96
C LEU A 11 5.32 -3.67 -5.21
N THR A 12 5.36 -4.92 -5.64
CA THR A 12 6.31 -5.92 -5.16
C THR A 12 7.31 -6.22 -6.26
N GLY A 13 8.59 -5.90 -6.05
CA GLY A 13 9.67 -6.25 -6.96
C GLY A 13 10.44 -7.49 -6.48
N GLY A 14 10.96 -8.28 -7.42
CA GLY A 14 11.73 -9.50 -7.14
C GLY A 14 10.88 -10.78 -7.13
N GLY A 15 11.43 -11.85 -6.56
CA GLY A 15 10.74 -13.13 -6.43
C GLY A 15 9.77 -13.17 -5.24
N ASP A 16 8.85 -14.13 -5.25
CA ASP A 16 7.92 -14.34 -4.14
C ASP A 16 8.67 -14.80 -2.88
N CYS A 17 8.25 -14.26 -1.73
CA CYS A 17 8.82 -14.63 -0.45
C CYS A 17 7.72 -14.77 0.62
N PRO A 18 7.87 -15.73 1.55
CA PRO A 18 6.91 -15.87 2.63
C PRO A 18 6.92 -14.59 3.48
N GLY A 19 5.80 -13.87 3.46
CA GLY A 19 5.62 -12.63 4.22
C GLY A 19 5.30 -11.41 3.37
N ILE A 20 5.50 -11.44 2.05
CA ILE A 20 5.25 -10.25 1.20
C ILE A 20 3.77 -9.83 1.24
N ASN A 21 2.85 -10.79 1.25
CA ASN A 21 1.42 -10.53 1.41
C ASN A 21 1.08 -9.94 2.80
N ALA A 22 1.78 -10.37 3.85
CA ALA A 22 1.59 -9.83 5.19
C ALA A 22 2.09 -8.39 5.30
N ALA A 23 3.25 -8.09 4.70
CA ALA A 23 3.82 -6.74 4.62
C ALA A 23 2.91 -5.80 3.80
N LEU A 24 2.45 -6.23 2.62
CA LEU A 24 1.54 -5.48 1.77
C LEU A 24 0.24 -5.14 2.52
N ARG A 25 -0.32 -6.12 3.24
CA ARG A 25 -1.52 -5.94 4.08
C ARG A 25 -1.27 -4.96 5.23
N ALA A 26 -0.14 -5.08 5.93
CA ALA A 26 0.19 -4.23 7.07
C ALA A 26 0.34 -2.76 6.65
N VAL A 27 1.11 -2.50 5.59
CA VAL A 27 1.30 -1.15 5.01
C VAL A 27 -0.02 -0.57 4.55
N THR A 28 -0.77 -1.30 3.73
CA THR A 28 -2.05 -0.82 3.17
C THR A 28 -3.06 -0.48 4.26
N LYS A 29 -3.20 -1.36 5.28
CA LYS A 29 -4.09 -1.10 6.41
C LYS A 29 -3.65 0.10 7.23
N SER A 30 -2.35 0.25 7.52
CA SER A 30 -1.87 1.39 8.30
C SER A 30 -2.17 2.71 7.58
N LEU A 31 -1.85 2.78 6.29
CA LEU A 31 -2.07 3.95 5.44
C LEU A 31 -3.55 4.34 5.35
N THR A 32 -4.41 3.36 5.06
CA THR A 32 -5.86 3.59 4.91
C THR A 32 -6.50 3.99 6.23
N LEU A 33 -6.21 3.25 7.31
CA LEU A 33 -6.94 3.40 8.59
C LEU A 33 -6.41 4.53 9.47
N LYS A 34 -5.11 4.85 9.38
CA LYS A 34 -4.46 5.83 10.27
C LYS A 34 -4.04 7.12 9.59
N HIS A 35 -3.89 7.12 8.27
CA HIS A 35 -3.30 8.26 7.54
C HIS A 35 -4.22 8.86 6.47
N ASN A 36 -5.50 8.45 6.41
CA ASN A 36 -6.45 8.91 5.38
C ASN A 36 -5.84 8.87 3.97
N ALA A 37 -5.17 7.75 3.67
CA ALA A 37 -4.46 7.58 2.41
C ALA A 37 -5.25 6.70 1.44
N GLU A 38 -5.15 7.03 0.16
CA GLU A 38 -5.57 6.21 -0.97
C GLU A 38 -4.37 5.37 -1.43
N VAL A 39 -4.50 4.05 -1.40
CA VAL A 39 -3.44 3.12 -1.79
C VAL A 39 -3.78 2.48 -3.14
N ILE A 40 -2.83 2.53 -4.08
CA ILE A 40 -2.95 1.97 -5.43
C ILE A 40 -1.92 0.85 -5.57
N GLY A 41 -2.39 -0.36 -5.89
CA GLY A 41 -1.51 -1.49 -6.17
C GLY A 41 -1.15 -1.56 -7.65
N PHE A 42 0.11 -1.89 -7.96
CA PHE A 42 0.55 -2.24 -9.31
C PHE A 42 0.77 -3.75 -9.40
N LEU A 43 0.06 -4.39 -10.34
CA LEU A 43 0.23 -5.80 -10.64
C LEU A 43 1.50 -5.99 -11.49
N ASP A 44 2.20 -7.09 -11.26
CA ASP A 44 3.39 -7.53 -12.00
C ASP A 44 4.65 -6.63 -11.93
N GLY A 45 4.68 -5.66 -11.02
CA GLY A 45 5.89 -4.87 -10.72
C GLY A 45 6.25 -3.84 -11.78
#